data_AF-A0A7X6DK55-F1
#
_entry.id   AF-A0A7X6DK55-F1
#
_cell.length_a   1.000
_cell.length_b   1.000
_cell.length_c   1.000
_cell.angle_alpha   90.00
_cell.angle_beta   90.00
_cell.angle_gamma   90.00
#
_symmetry.space_group_name_H-M   'P 1'
#
loop_
_entity.id
_entity.type
_entity.pdbx_description
1 polymer ?
#
loop_
_entity_poly.entity_id
_entity_poly.type
_entity_poly.pdbx_seq_one_letter_code
_entity_poly.pdbx_strand_id
1 'polypeptide(L)'
;MTIGQLAAAAGVNVETVRYYQRRKLLAVPEREVGSIGRYPESALTRLRFIKRAQSLGFSLDDVQVLLSLDEGQACSSARELGERKLADVRERIQTLRALEVALQGLVARCSSNRRKVSCPLIEVLMRSDVARP
;
A
#
# COMPACT_ATOMS: atom_id res chain seq x y z
N MET A 1 6.35 14.77 -22.06
CA MET A 1 6.20 13.29 -22.21
C MET A 1 4.74 12.95 -22.52
N THR A 2 4.46 11.93 -23.35
CA THR A 2 3.09 11.40 -23.48
C THR A 2 2.69 10.61 -22.22
N ILE A 3 1.40 10.27 -22.05
CA ILE A 3 0.96 9.46 -20.90
C ILE A 3 1.64 8.09 -20.83
N GLY A 4 1.89 7.46 -21.99
CA GLY A 4 2.59 6.18 -22.06
C GLY A 4 4.06 6.29 -21.66
N GLN A 5 4.76 7.34 -22.15
CA GLN A 5 6.14 7.62 -21.75
C GLN A 5 6.24 7.94 -20.25
N LEU A 6 5.30 8.71 -19.72
CA LEU A 6 5.26 9.04 -18.30
C LEU A 6 5.05 7.78 -17.44
N ALA A 7 4.09 6.92 -17.82
CA ALA A 7 3.80 5.67 -17.13
C ALA A 7 5.04 4.75 -17.12
N ALA A 8 5.68 4.57 -18.27
CA ALA A 8 6.90 3.77 -18.40
C ALA A 8 8.04 4.33 -17.53
N ALA A 9 8.28 5.64 -17.56
CA ALA A 9 9.36 6.27 -16.79
C ALA A 9 9.12 6.24 -15.27
N ALA A 10 7.86 6.16 -14.83
CA ALA A 10 7.48 5.97 -13.43
C ALA A 10 7.41 4.48 -13.03
N GLY A 11 7.48 3.56 -14.00
CA GLY A 11 7.30 2.12 -13.79
C GLY A 11 5.91 1.78 -13.27
N VAL A 12 4.87 2.35 -13.90
CA VAL A 12 3.45 2.06 -13.65
C VAL A 12 2.73 1.86 -14.98
N ASN A 13 1.53 1.29 -14.97
CA ASN A 13 0.71 1.21 -16.18
C ASN A 13 -0.05 2.53 -16.43
N VAL A 14 -0.59 2.70 -17.64
CA VAL A 14 -1.34 3.90 -18.03
C VAL A 14 -2.62 4.04 -17.22
N GLU A 15 -3.28 2.93 -16.85
CA GLU A 15 -4.47 2.95 -16.00
C GLU A 15 -4.19 3.56 -14.63
N THR A 16 -2.99 3.33 -14.06
CA THR A 16 -2.55 3.89 -12.78
C THR A 16 -2.40 5.39 -12.88
N VAL A 17 -1.81 5.89 -13.97
CA VAL A 17 -1.72 7.34 -14.23
C VAL A 17 -3.13 7.94 -14.34
N ARG A 18 -4.02 7.32 -15.11
CA ARG A 18 -5.43 7.76 -15.22
C ARG A 18 -6.18 7.70 -13.89
N TYR A 19 -5.86 6.70 -13.07
CA TYR A 19 -6.46 6.54 -11.75
C TYR A 19 -6.04 7.68 -10.81
N TYR A 20 -4.76 8.03 -10.78
CA TYR A 20 -4.29 9.19 -10.01
C TYR A 20 -4.88 10.50 -10.51
N GLN A 21 -5.16 10.63 -11.81
CA GLN A 21 -5.87 11.79 -12.34
C GLN A 21 -7.30 11.90 -11.83
N ARG A 22 -8.07 10.79 -11.82
CA ARG A 22 -9.43 10.76 -11.26
C ARG A 22 -9.43 11.11 -9.78
N ARG A 23 -8.39 10.68 -9.05
CA ARG A 23 -8.16 11.01 -7.64
C ARG A 23 -7.59 12.42 -7.42
N LYS A 24 -7.42 13.23 -8.47
CA LYS A 24 -6.81 14.58 -8.43
C LYS A 24 -5.39 14.62 -7.86
N LEU A 25 -4.72 13.47 -7.82
CA LEU A 25 -3.32 13.34 -7.39
C LEU A 25 -2.34 13.67 -8.50
N LEU A 26 -2.78 13.69 -9.76
CA LEU A 26 -1.98 14.12 -10.91
C LEU A 26 -2.86 14.97 -11.83
N ALA A 27 -2.33 16.07 -12.34
CA ALA A 27 -3.06 16.91 -13.29
C ALA A 27 -3.31 16.16 -14.61
N VAL A 28 -4.43 16.48 -15.26
CA VAL A 28 -4.65 16.13 -16.67
C VAL A 28 -4.05 17.25 -17.51
N PRO A 29 -3.10 16.96 -18.41
CA PRO A 29 -2.50 17.99 -19.23
C PRO A 29 -3.54 18.54 -20.19
N GLU A 30 -3.54 19.85 -20.37
CA GLU A 30 -4.33 20.50 -21.41
C GLU A 30 -3.92 19.99 -22.79
N ARG A 31 -4.90 19.86 -23.66
CA ARG A 31 -4.68 19.44 -25.04
C ARG A 31 -5.68 20.14 -25.96
N GLU A 32 -5.20 20.59 -27.10
CA GLU A 32 -6.05 21.01 -28.20
C GLU A 32 -6.73 19.79 -28.86
N VAL A 33 -7.89 20.00 -29.49
CA VAL A 33 -8.61 18.94 -30.20
C VAL A 33 -7.70 18.35 -31.28
N GLY A 34 -7.51 17.03 -31.24
CA GLY A 34 -6.61 16.32 -32.17
C GLY A 34 -5.14 16.23 -31.72
N SER A 35 -4.76 16.85 -30.60
CA SER A 35 -3.38 16.78 -30.07
C SER A 35 -3.22 15.77 -28.92
N ILE A 36 -1.98 15.34 -28.69
CA ILE A 36 -1.60 14.48 -27.56
C ILE A 36 -1.18 15.37 -26.40
N GLY A 37 -1.90 15.30 -25.28
CA GLY A 37 -1.54 15.99 -24.05
C GLY A 37 -0.14 15.58 -23.55
N ARG A 38 0.67 16.57 -23.18
CA ARG A 38 2.06 16.37 -22.75
C ARG A 38 2.25 16.73 -21.28
N TYR A 39 2.96 15.87 -20.57
CA TYR A 39 3.34 16.10 -19.18
C TYR A 39 4.74 16.71 -19.08
N PRO A 40 4.94 17.66 -18.15
CA PRO A 40 6.26 18.13 -17.75
C PRO A 40 6.98 17.11 -16.88
N GLU A 41 8.28 17.30 -16.67
CA GLU A 41 9.10 16.42 -15.81
C GLU A 41 8.63 16.41 -14.34
N SER A 42 8.05 17.51 -13.87
CA SER A 42 7.45 17.59 -12.53
C SER A 42 6.34 16.56 -12.30
N ALA A 43 5.62 16.16 -13.36
CA ALA A 43 4.63 15.09 -13.29
C ALA A 43 5.28 13.73 -13.00
N LEU A 44 6.48 13.49 -13.51
CA LEU A 44 7.23 12.26 -13.24
C LEU A 44 7.73 12.23 -11.79
N THR A 45 8.26 13.34 -11.30
CA THR A 45 8.63 13.49 -9.87
C THR A 45 7.43 13.23 -8.97
N ARG A 46 6.27 13.79 -9.30
CA ARG A 46 5.02 13.58 -8.57
C ARG A 46 4.55 12.12 -8.59
N LEU A 47 4.61 11.44 -9.73
CA LEU A 47 4.28 10.00 -9.80
C LEU A 47 5.23 9.15 -8.96
N ARG A 48 6.53 9.43 -9.00
CA ARG A 48 7.52 8.74 -8.18
C ARG A 48 7.27 8.96 -6.70
N PHE A 49 6.87 10.17 -6.30
CA PHE A 49 6.46 10.48 -4.94
C PHE A 49 5.28 9.62 -4.50
N ILE A 50 4.18 9.62 -5.27
CA ILE A 50 2.97 8.83 -4.97
C ILE A 50 3.32 7.35 -4.81
N LYS A 51 4.10 6.80 -5.75
CA LYS A 51 4.51 5.38 -5.72
C LYS A 51 5.33 5.04 -4.48
N ARG A 52 6.29 5.89 -4.11
CA ARG A 52 7.12 5.69 -2.90
C ARG A 52 6.27 5.72 -1.64
N ALA A 53 5.38 6.70 -1.51
CA ALA A 53 4.51 6.80 -0.35
C ALA A 53 3.57 5.58 -0.23
N GLN A 54 2.96 5.12 -1.33
CA GLN A 54 2.16 3.90 -1.31
C GLN A 54 2.98 2.66 -0.94
N SER A 55 4.24 2.56 -1.37
CA SER A 55 5.13 1.45 -0.99
C SER A 55 5.46 1.42 0.51
N LEU A 56 5.38 2.57 1.18
CA LEU A 56 5.51 2.70 2.63
C LEU A 56 4.17 2.47 3.37
N GLY A 57 3.11 2.16 2.62
CA GLY A 57 1.79 1.85 3.16
C GLY A 57 0.91 3.07 3.44
N PHE A 58 1.29 4.26 2.99
CA PHE A 58 0.42 5.44 3.07
C PHE A 58 -0.80 5.26 2.16
N SER A 59 -1.96 5.69 2.65
CA SER A 59 -3.17 5.74 1.83
C SER A 59 -3.05 6.85 0.78
N LEU A 60 -3.89 6.82 -0.25
CA LEU A 60 -3.91 7.89 -1.25
C LEU A 60 -4.35 9.23 -0.67
N ASP A 61 -5.13 9.20 0.42
CA ASP A 61 -5.58 10.39 1.12
C ASP A 61 -4.40 11.00 1.90
N ASP A 62 -3.59 10.18 2.59
CA ASP A 62 -2.33 10.62 3.21
C ASP A 62 -1.38 11.22 2.16
N VAL A 63 -1.27 10.58 1.00
CA VAL A 63 -0.43 11.07 -0.11
C VAL A 63 -0.90 12.43 -0.60
N GLN A 64 -2.21 12.67 -0.64
CA GLN A 64 -2.75 13.97 -1.02
C GLN A 64 -2.35 15.06 -0.02
N VAL A 65 -2.43 14.76 1.28
CA VAL A 65 -1.95 15.66 2.34
C VAL A 65 -0.46 15.92 2.15
N LEU A 66 0.35 14.87 2.03
CA LEU A 66 1.79 14.98 1.87
C LEU A 66 2.21 15.80 0.62
N LEU A 67 1.47 15.68 -0.48
CA LEU A 67 1.70 16.47 -1.71
C LEU A 67 1.28 17.94 -1.59
N SER A 68 0.47 18.28 -0.58
CA SER A 68 0.02 19.65 -0.31
C SER A 68 0.92 20.39 0.68
N LEU A 69 1.80 19.67 1.38
CA LEU A 69 2.75 20.24 2.32
C LEU A 69 3.94 20.82 1.54
N ASP A 70 3.96 22.14 1.39
CA ASP A 70 5.05 22.88 0.72
C ASP A 70 6.07 23.45 1.72
N GLU A 71 7.25 23.78 1.22
CA GLU A 71 8.52 24.01 1.94
C GLU A 71 8.42 24.84 3.25
N GLY A 72 9.11 24.36 4.29
CA GLY A 72 9.44 25.12 5.51
C GLY A 72 8.58 24.86 6.75
N GLN A 73 7.25 24.77 6.61
CA GLN A 73 6.32 24.48 7.73
C GLN A 73 5.70 23.07 7.68
N ALA A 74 6.01 22.31 6.63
CA ALA A 74 5.53 20.95 6.34
C ALA A 74 6.03 19.83 7.29
N CYS A 75 7.07 20.07 8.09
CA CYS A 75 7.77 18.98 8.78
C CYS A 75 6.94 18.35 9.90
N SER A 76 6.16 19.14 10.65
CA SER A 76 5.34 18.63 11.76
C SER A 76 4.18 17.76 11.28
N SER A 77 3.44 18.19 10.25
CA SER A 77 2.32 17.42 9.68
C SER A 77 2.81 16.14 8.97
N ALA A 78 3.91 16.22 8.23
CA ALA A 78 4.53 15.04 7.62
C ALA A 78 5.00 14.05 8.70
N ARG A 79 5.59 14.55 9.79
CA ARG A 79 5.99 13.74 10.94
C ARG A 79 4.80 13.05 11.60
N GLU A 80 3.71 13.76 11.84
CA GLU A 80 2.49 13.18 12.46
C GLU A 80 1.90 12.06 11.60
N LEU A 81 1.84 12.23 10.28
CA LEU A 81 1.45 11.16 9.36
C LEU A 81 2.42 9.97 9.43
N GLY A 82 3.72 10.24 9.48
CA GLY A 82 4.75 9.21 9.64
C GLY A 82 4.63 8.43 10.96
N GLU A 83 4.38 9.13 12.07
CA GLU A 83 4.21 8.52 13.39
C GLU A 83 2.96 7.64 13.47
N ARG A 84 1.84 8.10 12.90
CA ARG A 84 0.62 7.27 12.75
C ARG A 84 0.88 6.02 11.92
N LYS A 85 1.50 6.17 10.74
CA LYS A 85 1.82 5.04 9.87
C LYS A 85 2.76 4.04 10.56
N LEU A 86 3.73 4.53 11.32
CA LEU A 86 4.63 3.68 12.11
C LEU A 86 3.89 2.91 13.21
N ALA A 87 2.92 3.53 13.87
CA ALA A 87 2.07 2.86 14.86
C ALA A 87 1.26 1.72 14.20
N ASP A 88 0.59 1.99 13.07
CA ASP A 88 -0.17 0.98 12.32
C ASP A 88 0.71 -0.21 11.92
N VAL A 89 1.92 0.06 11.43
CA VAL A 89 2.87 -0.98 11.02
C VAL A 89 3.29 -1.83 12.22
N ARG A 90 3.56 -1.21 13.37
CA ARG A 90 3.93 -1.93 14.59
C ARG A 90 2.79 -2.82 15.09
N GLU A 91 1.57 -2.32 15.09
CA GLU A 91 0.39 -3.11 15.43
C GLU A 91 0.23 -4.29 14.49
N ARG A 92 0.33 -4.07 13.17
CA ARG A 92 0.23 -5.14 12.19
C ARG A 92 1.31 -6.21 12.36
N ILE A 93 2.55 -5.81 12.69
CA ILE A 93 3.64 -6.74 13.01
C ILE A 93 3.29 -7.57 14.24
N GLN A 94 2.74 -6.98 15.30
CA GLN A 94 2.34 -7.72 16.49
C GLN A 94 1.25 -8.75 16.17
N THR A 95 0.21 -8.35 15.43
CA THR A 95 -0.85 -9.28 15.00
C THR A 95 -0.29 -10.41 14.13
N LEU A 96 0.60 -10.09 13.18
CA LEU A 96 1.19 -11.10 12.29
C LEU A 96 2.10 -12.08 13.04
N ARG A 97 2.85 -11.61 14.05
CA ARG A 97 3.66 -12.46 14.93
C ARG A 97 2.79 -13.40 15.77
N ALA A 98 1.69 -12.91 16.32
CA ALA A 98 0.74 -13.75 17.06
C ALA A 98 0.15 -14.85 16.17
N LEU A 99 -0.24 -14.49 14.94
CA LEU A 99 -0.73 -15.44 13.95
C LEU A 99 0.35 -16.46 13.54
N GLU A 100 1.59 -16.01 13.33
CA GLU A 100 2.72 -16.88 13.02
C GLU A 100 2.92 -17.94 14.11
N VAL A 101 2.94 -17.55 15.38
CA VAL A 101 3.07 -18.47 16.52
C VAL A 101 1.92 -19.48 16.55
N ALA A 102 0.69 -19.02 16.35
CA ALA A 102 -0.48 -19.90 16.30
C ALA A 102 -0.38 -20.94 15.17
N LEU A 103 0.02 -20.51 13.97
CA LEU A 103 0.21 -21.39 12.81
C LEU A 103 1.37 -22.38 13.03
N GLN A 104 2.49 -21.93 13.58
CA GLN A 104 3.62 -22.80 13.94
C GLN A 104 3.18 -23.92 14.90
N GLY A 105 2.38 -23.58 15.91
CA GLY A 105 1.82 -24.57 16.85
C GLY A 105 0.92 -25.60 16.17
N LEU A 106 0.04 -25.17 15.26
CA LEU A 106 -0.84 -26.08 14.50
C LEU A 106 -0.05 -27.00 13.57
N VAL A 107 0.95 -26.47 12.87
CA VAL A 107 1.82 -27.25 11.97
C VAL A 107 2.63 -28.29 12.77
N ALA A 108 3.20 -27.90 13.90
CA ALA A 108 3.94 -28.81 14.77
C ALA A 108 3.07 -29.98 15.25
N ARG A 109 1.83 -29.68 15.72
CA ARG A 109 0.84 -30.69 16.13
C ARG A 109 0.42 -31.61 14.98
N CYS A 110 0.34 -31.10 13.76
CA CYS A 110 0.06 -31.92 12.59
C CYS A 110 1.22 -32.89 12.30
N SER A 111 2.46 -32.38 12.32
CA SER A 111 3.67 -33.16 12.00
C SER A 111 3.96 -34.32 12.98
N SER A 112 3.55 -34.19 14.24
CA SER A 112 3.67 -35.21 15.28
C SER A 112 2.51 -36.22 15.28
N ASN A 113 1.45 -35.97 14.51
CA ASN A 113 0.23 -36.78 14.50
C ASN A 113 0.15 -37.76 13.30
N ARG A 114 1.26 -38.39 12.92
CA ARG A 114 1.41 -39.21 11.70
C ARG A 114 0.55 -40.49 11.63
N ARG A 115 -0.19 -40.86 12.69
CA ARG A 115 -0.94 -42.13 12.78
C ARG A 115 -2.42 -42.00 13.16
N LYS A 116 -3.01 -40.79 13.22
CA LYS A 116 -4.44 -40.60 13.58
C LYS A 116 -5.33 -40.24 12.39
N VAL A 117 -6.62 -40.56 12.51
CA VAL A 117 -7.70 -40.34 11.53
C VAL A 117 -8.12 -38.87 11.39
N SER A 118 -7.78 -38.01 12.36
CA SER A 118 -8.17 -36.59 12.39
C SER A 118 -6.95 -35.66 12.37
N CYS A 119 -7.01 -34.65 11.50
CA CYS A 119 -6.03 -33.57 11.40
C CYS A 119 -6.34 -32.46 12.44
N PRO A 120 -5.43 -32.17 13.40
CA PRO A 120 -5.65 -31.16 14.44
C PRO A 120 -5.88 -29.75 13.87
N LEU A 121 -5.32 -29.44 12.70
CA LEU A 121 -5.51 -28.16 12.02
C LEU A 121 -6.95 -28.03 11.50
N ILE A 122 -7.49 -29.07 10.88
CA ILE A 122 -8.88 -29.09 10.38
C ILE A 122 -9.86 -29.04 11.56
N GLU A 123 -9.57 -29.74 12.65
CA GLU A 123 -10.40 -29.72 13.86
C GLU A 123 -10.49 -28.31 14.48
N VAL A 124 -9.38 -27.56 14.50
CA VAL A 124 -9.35 -26.18 15.00
C VAL A 124 -10.08 -25.22 14.06
N LEU A 125 -10.03 -25.41 12.75
CA LEU A 125 -10.77 -24.56 11.80
C LEU A 125 -12.27 -24.86 11.76
N MET A 126 -12.69 -26.09 12.05
CA MET A 126 -14.11 -26.49 12.11
C MET A 126 -14.77 -26.13 13.45
N ARG A 127 -13.99 -25.96 14.51
CA ARG A 127 -14.45 -25.34 15.76
C ARG A 127 -14.34 -23.84 15.55
N SER A 128 -15.45 -23.15 15.33
CA SER A 128 -15.50 -21.72 15.00
C SER A 128 -15.02 -20.74 16.09
N ASP A 129 -14.04 -21.13 16.93
CA ASP A 129 -13.43 -20.34 17.99
C ASP A 129 -11.97 -19.99 17.66
N VAL A 130 -11.70 -19.60 16.42
CA VAL A 130 -10.48 -18.82 16.15
C VAL A 130 -10.72 -17.46 16.79
N ALA A 131 -10.36 -17.35 18.08
CA ALA A 131 -10.30 -16.09 18.80
C ALA A 131 -9.45 -15.13 17.97
N ARG A 132 -10.13 -14.18 17.33
CA ARG A 132 -9.49 -13.08 16.64
C ARG A 132 -8.88 -12.19 17.74
N PRO A 133 -7.55 -12.01 17.76
CA PRO A 133 -6.94 -11.09 18.72
C PRO A 133 -7.44 -9.66 18.49
#